data_AF-A0A5P9HZS4-F1
#
_entry.id   AF-A0A5P9HZS4-F1
#
_cell.length_a   1.000
_cell.length_b   1.000
_cell.length_c   1.000
_cell.angle_alpha   90.00
_cell.angle_beta   90.00
_cell.angle_gamma   90.00
#
_symmetry.space_group_name_H-M   'P 1'
#
loop_
_entity.id
_entity.type
_entity.pdbx_description
1 polymer ?
#
loop_
_entity_poly.entity_id
_entity_poly.type
_entity_poly.pdbx_seq_one_letter_code
_entity_poly.pdbx_strand_id
1 'polypeptide(L)'
;MIEEILARFSTLELAFDTTLFIAVASAVWTVVNRLVQAAYFQLSLRTREFEFILEPHSGVPQNITSLNLLLIRYGNDTYLSSLASDQERHHGRLRNTVIQLAEALPSKSAPISVKLRLHKRLGTQFKLFVEVTGDPAPVIDYLNGHETITGVTSKERPKLAPQDPQRHRIFFLLDRLDKEKTVDGHVNNFIYPV
;
A
#
# COMPACT_ATOMS: atom_id res chain seq x y z
N MET A 1 53.60 -49.26 11.28
CA MET A 1 52.81 -49.31 10.02
C MET A 1 51.31 -49.51 10.28
N ILE A 2 50.87 -50.47 11.10
CA ILE A 2 49.43 -50.68 11.41
C ILE A 2 48.84 -49.56 12.29
N GLU A 3 49.56 -49.10 13.31
CA GLU A 3 49.07 -48.02 14.20
C GLU A 3 48.89 -46.66 13.49
N GLU A 4 49.72 -46.37 12.50
CA GLU A 4 49.66 -45.14 11.71
C GLU A 4 48.46 -45.13 10.75
N ILE A 5 48.07 -46.31 10.26
CA ILE A 5 46.85 -46.50 9.46
C ILE A 5 45.61 -46.34 10.35
N LEU A 6 45.60 -46.94 11.55
CA LEU A 6 44.49 -46.80 12.50
C LEU A 6 44.27 -45.35 12.96
N ALA A 7 45.35 -44.59 13.21
CA ALA A 7 45.25 -43.17 13.58
C ALA A 7 44.75 -42.28 12.42
N ARG A 8 45.08 -42.64 11.17
CA ARG A 8 44.55 -41.94 9.98
C ARG A 8 43.08 -42.27 9.74
N PHE A 9 42.63 -43.49 10.02
CA PHE A 9 41.21 -43.86 9.93
C PHE A 9 40.36 -43.14 10.98
N SER A 10 40.82 -43.09 12.24
CA SER A 10 40.07 -42.41 13.31
C SER A 10 39.97 -40.89 13.09
N THR A 11 41.02 -40.26 12.57
CA THR A 11 40.99 -38.82 12.22
C THR A 11 40.11 -38.53 10.99
N LEU A 12 40.04 -39.45 10.03
CA LEU A 12 39.13 -39.36 8.88
C LEU A 12 37.66 -39.51 9.28
N GLU A 13 37.33 -40.46 10.16
CA GLU A 13 35.99 -40.63 10.71
C GLU A 13 35.54 -39.37 11.47
N LEU A 14 36.41 -38.84 12.33
CA LEU A 14 36.10 -37.64 13.12
C LEU A 14 35.94 -36.38 12.25
N ALA A 15 36.75 -36.25 11.19
CA ALA A 15 36.64 -35.17 10.22
C ALA A 15 35.36 -35.29 9.38
N PHE A 16 34.97 -36.51 9.01
CA PHE A 16 33.72 -36.77 8.28
C PHE A 16 32.50 -36.47 9.15
N ASP A 17 32.49 -36.91 10.40
CA ASP A 17 31.42 -36.63 11.37
C ASP A 17 31.27 -35.13 11.65
N THR A 18 32.40 -34.42 11.81
CA THR A 18 32.40 -32.97 12.00
C THR A 18 31.86 -32.25 10.77
N THR A 19 32.24 -32.68 9.57
CA THR A 19 31.78 -32.08 8.31
C THR A 19 30.29 -32.34 8.09
N LEU A 20 29.82 -33.56 8.37
CA LEU A 20 28.41 -33.93 8.30
C LEU A 20 27.60 -33.10 9.31
N PHE A 21 28.09 -32.96 10.53
CA PHE A 21 27.45 -32.15 11.56
C PHE A 21 27.34 -30.67 11.15
N ILE A 22 28.42 -30.08 10.64
CA ILE A 22 28.42 -28.69 10.14
C ILE A 22 27.44 -28.53 8.96
N ALA A 23 27.40 -29.49 8.04
CA ALA A 23 26.50 -29.46 6.90
C ALA A 23 25.03 -29.53 7.34
N VAL A 24 24.70 -30.44 8.27
CA VAL A 24 23.35 -30.55 8.84
C VAL A 24 22.98 -29.30 9.62
N ALA A 25 23.86 -28.79 10.47
CA ALA A 25 23.64 -27.56 11.22
C ALA A 25 23.40 -26.36 10.30
N SER A 26 24.18 -26.24 9.22
CA SER A 26 24.03 -25.17 8.22
C SER A 26 22.73 -25.30 7.43
N ALA A 27 22.33 -26.52 7.08
CA ALA A 27 21.07 -26.79 6.40
C ALA A 27 19.88 -26.43 7.30
N VAL A 28 19.90 -26.88 8.57
CA VAL A 28 18.88 -26.55 9.57
C VAL A 28 18.81 -25.05 9.78
N TRP A 29 19.96 -24.39 9.96
CA TRP A 29 20.03 -22.93 10.11
C TRP A 29 19.44 -22.20 8.92
N THR A 30 19.74 -22.63 7.70
CA THR A 30 19.18 -22.05 6.47
C THR A 30 17.67 -22.19 6.43
N VAL A 31 17.13 -23.34 6.82
CA VAL A 31 15.68 -23.58 6.87
C VAL A 31 15.03 -22.69 7.93
N VAL A 32 15.58 -22.65 9.15
CA VAL A 32 15.07 -21.80 10.25
C VAL A 32 15.09 -20.34 9.81
N ASN A 33 16.19 -19.87 9.24
CA ASN A 33 16.31 -18.48 8.82
C ASN A 33 15.29 -18.15 7.71
N ARG A 34 15.04 -19.06 6.75
CA ARG A 34 13.98 -18.88 5.75
C ARG A 34 12.59 -18.81 6.37
N LEU A 35 12.29 -19.66 7.37
CA LEU A 35 11.00 -19.64 8.06
C LEU A 35 10.82 -18.36 8.88
N VAL A 36 11.86 -17.90 9.56
CA VAL A 36 11.84 -16.62 10.30
C VAL A 36 11.64 -15.45 9.35
N GLN A 37 12.35 -15.41 8.21
CA GLN A 37 12.18 -14.38 7.20
C GLN A 37 10.77 -14.40 6.60
N ALA A 38 10.21 -15.58 6.31
CA ALA A 38 8.84 -15.71 5.82
C ALA A 38 7.81 -15.26 6.86
N ALA A 39 8.00 -15.61 8.14
CA ALA A 39 7.13 -15.19 9.23
C ALA A 39 7.23 -13.66 9.45
N TYR A 40 8.43 -13.10 9.45
CA TYR A 40 8.66 -11.66 9.54
C TYR A 40 8.04 -10.93 8.36
N PHE A 41 8.15 -11.49 7.16
CA PHE A 41 7.52 -10.96 5.97
C PHE A 41 6.00 -10.94 6.10
N GLN A 42 5.37 -12.04 6.52
CA GLN A 42 3.92 -12.11 6.77
C GLN A 42 3.47 -11.14 7.87
N LEU A 43 4.25 -10.99 8.93
CA LEU A 43 4.03 -9.97 9.96
C LEU A 43 4.17 -8.55 9.41
N SER A 44 5.12 -8.34 8.49
CA SER A 44 5.37 -7.04 7.84
C SER A 44 4.29 -6.67 6.82
N LEU A 45 3.61 -7.66 6.24
CA LEU A 45 2.42 -7.49 5.40
C LEU A 45 1.18 -7.07 6.20
N ARG A 46 1.25 -6.97 7.53
CA ARG A 46 0.15 -6.47 8.34
C ARG A 46 -0.19 -5.06 7.90
N THR A 47 -1.37 -4.92 7.32
CA THR A 47 -1.97 -3.62 7.05
C THR A 47 -2.51 -3.06 8.37
N ARG A 48 -2.40 -1.75 8.52
CA ARG A 48 -3.14 -0.99 9.54
C ARG A 48 -4.41 -0.50 8.88
N GLU A 49 -5.55 -0.73 9.52
CA GLU A 49 -6.78 -0.07 9.11
C GLU A 49 -6.74 1.35 9.67
N PHE A 50 -6.82 2.32 8.77
CA PHE A 50 -6.94 3.72 9.08
C PHE A 50 -8.37 4.12 8.78
N GLU A 51 -9.08 4.51 9.83
CA GLU A 51 -10.45 5.00 9.71
C GLU A 51 -10.41 6.52 9.82
N PHE A 52 -10.96 7.18 8.81
CA PHE A 52 -11.25 8.60 8.90
C PHE A 52 -12.71 8.84 8.60
N ILE A 53 -13.25 9.84 9.29
CA ILE A 53 -14.65 10.20 9.25
C ILE A 53 -14.71 11.53 8.51
N LEU A 54 -15.33 11.54 7.34
CA LEU A 54 -15.67 12.77 6.64
C LEU A 54 -16.98 13.27 7.24
N GLU A 55 -16.89 14.34 8.03
CA GLU A 55 -18.04 14.96 8.65
C GLU A 55 -19.00 15.52 7.58
N PRO A 56 -20.32 15.38 7.78
CA PRO A 56 -21.30 15.90 6.84
C PRO A 56 -21.30 17.43 6.88
N HIS A 57 -20.85 18.07 5.81
CA HIS A 57 -20.92 19.52 5.67
C HIS A 57 -22.18 19.93 4.92
N SER A 58 -22.87 20.98 5.38
CA SER A 58 -24.04 21.51 4.70
C SER A 58 -23.68 22.01 3.30
N GLY A 59 -24.48 21.65 2.28
CA GLY A 59 -24.27 22.09 0.91
C GLY A 59 -23.48 21.14 0.01
N VAL A 60 -23.55 19.83 0.24
CA VAL A 60 -23.00 18.82 -0.70
C VAL A 60 -23.58 19.03 -2.10
N PRO A 61 -22.77 19.29 -3.14
CA PRO A 61 -23.26 19.45 -4.50
C PRO A 61 -23.90 18.15 -5.01
N GLN A 62 -25.08 18.26 -5.64
CA GLN A 62 -25.82 17.11 -6.18
C GLN A 62 -25.09 16.42 -7.35
N ASN A 63 -24.09 17.09 -7.91
CA ASN A 63 -23.32 16.61 -9.06
C ASN A 63 -22.37 15.46 -8.69
N ILE A 64 -22.13 15.20 -7.39
CA ILE A 64 -21.24 14.15 -6.95
C ILE A 64 -21.94 12.80 -7.04
N THR A 65 -21.43 11.95 -7.92
CA THR A 65 -21.96 10.61 -8.13
C THR A 65 -21.37 9.62 -7.15
N SER A 66 -20.07 9.66 -6.85
CA SER A 66 -19.48 8.68 -5.92
C SER A 66 -18.16 9.17 -5.34
N LEU A 67 -17.83 8.68 -4.15
CA LEU A 67 -16.51 8.82 -3.54
C LEU A 67 -15.74 7.53 -3.73
N ASN A 68 -14.52 7.63 -4.26
CA ASN A 68 -13.70 6.48 -4.61
C ASN A 68 -12.25 6.66 -4.15
N LEU A 69 -11.58 5.53 -3.97
CA LEU A 69 -10.16 5.42 -3.74
C LEU A 69 -9.52 4.65 -4.90
N LEU A 70 -8.54 5.24 -5.56
CA LEU A 70 -7.65 4.55 -6.47
C LEU A 70 -6.43 4.03 -5.67
N LEU A 71 -6.42 2.75 -5.34
CA LEU A 71 -5.25 2.06 -4.81
C LEU A 71 -4.29 1.74 -5.95
N ILE A 72 -3.15 2.43 -5.99
CA ILE A 72 -2.15 2.25 -7.05
C ILE A 72 -1.30 1.02 -6.72
N ARG A 73 -0.66 1.01 -5.54
CA ARG A 73 0.17 -0.12 -5.05
C ARG A 73 0.58 0.08 -3.59
N TYR A 74 1.24 -0.94 -3.04
CA TYR A 74 2.02 -0.86 -1.81
C TYR A 74 3.49 -0.58 -2.14
N GLY A 75 4.18 0.22 -1.33
CA GLY A 75 5.54 0.67 -1.64
C GLY A 75 5.59 2.00 -2.41
N ASN A 76 6.59 2.81 -2.10
CA ASN A 76 6.98 3.96 -2.92
C ASN A 76 8.02 3.53 -3.99
N ASP A 77 8.17 4.30 -5.07
CA ASP A 77 9.10 3.98 -6.17
C ASP A 77 10.54 3.83 -5.68
N THR A 78 10.95 4.73 -4.78
CA THR A 78 12.31 4.77 -4.26
C THR A 78 12.65 3.48 -3.52
N TYR A 79 11.77 3.00 -2.64
CA TYR A 79 11.93 1.75 -1.89
C TYR A 79 11.92 0.54 -2.81
N LEU A 80 10.93 0.46 -3.72
CA LEU A 80 10.76 -0.69 -4.60
C LEU A 80 11.90 -0.85 -5.61
N SER A 81 12.48 0.26 -6.07
CA SER A 81 13.60 0.25 -7.01
C SER A 81 14.92 -0.11 -6.35
N SER A 82 15.22 0.45 -5.18
CA SER A 82 16.58 0.42 -4.60
C SER A 82 16.80 -0.60 -3.48
N LEU A 83 15.76 -0.95 -2.71
CA LEU A 83 15.93 -1.68 -1.43
C LEU A 83 14.99 -2.88 -1.27
N ALA A 84 13.98 -3.02 -2.11
CA ALA A 84 13.01 -4.10 -1.99
C ALA A 84 13.57 -5.45 -2.45
N SER A 85 13.35 -6.49 -1.64
CA SER A 85 13.51 -7.88 -2.09
C SER A 85 12.55 -8.21 -3.23
N ASP A 86 12.84 -9.26 -4.00
CA ASP A 86 11.95 -9.67 -5.11
C ASP A 86 10.53 -9.99 -4.64
N GLN A 87 10.39 -10.50 -3.42
CA GLN A 87 9.08 -10.75 -2.81
C GLN A 87 8.34 -9.44 -2.47
N GLU A 88 9.04 -8.44 -1.93
CA GLU A 88 8.47 -7.10 -1.68
C GLU A 88 8.10 -6.39 -2.98
N ARG A 89 8.91 -6.53 -4.04
CA ARG A 89 8.59 -6.04 -5.39
C ARG A 89 7.34 -6.69 -5.96
N HIS A 90 7.18 -8.00 -5.76
CA HIS A 90 5.97 -8.70 -6.17
C HIS A 90 4.73 -8.17 -5.45
N HIS A 91 4.82 -7.96 -4.13
CA HIS A 91 3.70 -7.43 -3.33
C HIS A 91 3.37 -5.97 -3.65
N GLY A 92 4.39 -5.17 -3.92
CA GLY A 92 4.32 -3.77 -4.32
C GLY A 92 4.10 -3.54 -5.81
N ARG A 93 3.74 -4.57 -6.59
CA ARG A 93 3.38 -4.39 -8.00
C ARG A 93 2.21 -3.42 -8.16
N LEU A 94 2.19 -2.72 -9.29
CA LEU A 94 1.07 -1.87 -9.68
C LEU A 94 -0.23 -2.68 -9.77
N ARG A 95 -1.30 -2.15 -9.15
CA ARG A 95 -2.64 -2.76 -9.08
C ARG A 95 -3.72 -1.87 -9.69
N ASN A 96 -3.62 -0.55 -9.51
CA ASN A 96 -4.59 0.45 -10.00
C ASN A 96 -6.05 0.05 -9.75
N THR A 97 -6.34 -0.41 -8.54
CA THR A 97 -7.65 -0.89 -8.14
C THR A 97 -8.49 0.28 -7.66
N VAL A 98 -9.68 0.46 -8.24
CA VAL A 98 -10.67 1.43 -7.74
C VAL A 98 -11.52 0.74 -6.68
N ILE A 99 -11.55 1.33 -5.49
CA ILE A 99 -12.38 0.93 -4.36
C ILE A 99 -13.42 2.01 -4.17
N GLN A 100 -14.69 1.67 -4.36
CA GLN A 100 -15.78 2.58 -4.11
C GLN A 100 -16.02 2.70 -2.61
N LEU A 101 -15.96 3.92 -2.10
CA LEU A 101 -16.13 4.21 -0.67
C LEU A 101 -17.58 4.60 -0.36
N ALA A 102 -18.23 5.31 -1.27
CA ALA A 102 -19.65 5.65 -1.17
C ALA A 102 -20.29 5.80 -2.57
N GLU A 103 -21.51 5.28 -2.72
CA GLU A 103 -22.36 5.36 -3.93
C GLU A 103 -22.99 6.74 -4.17
N ALA A 104 -23.01 7.60 -3.16
CA ALA A 104 -23.31 9.02 -3.24
C ALA A 104 -22.84 9.64 -1.92
N LEU A 105 -22.29 10.87 -1.92
CA LEU A 105 -22.19 11.60 -0.65
C LEU A 105 -23.64 11.90 -0.25
N PRO A 106 -24.18 11.27 0.81
CA PRO A 106 -25.59 11.41 1.11
C PRO A 106 -25.88 12.89 1.32
N SER A 107 -26.95 13.39 0.71
CA SER A 107 -27.46 14.74 0.94
C SER A 107 -27.96 14.97 2.38
N LYS A 108 -27.65 14.06 3.31
CA LYS A 108 -28.22 13.97 4.65
C LYS A 108 -27.16 13.48 5.62
N SER A 109 -26.56 14.43 6.33
CA SER A 109 -26.19 14.39 7.76
C SER A 109 -25.44 13.20 8.35
N ALA A 110 -25.01 12.22 7.55
CA ALA A 110 -24.31 11.05 8.01
C ALA A 110 -22.82 11.16 7.68
N PRO A 111 -21.94 11.03 8.66
CA PRO A 111 -20.51 11.00 8.40
C PRO A 111 -20.15 9.79 7.52
N ILE A 112 -19.25 9.99 6.55
CA ILE A 112 -18.72 8.89 5.75
C ILE A 112 -17.47 8.37 6.46
N SER A 113 -17.58 7.18 7.06
CA SER A 113 -16.42 6.44 7.53
C SER A 113 -15.73 5.77 6.34
N VAL A 114 -14.46 6.13 6.12
CA VAL A 114 -13.60 5.52 5.12
C VAL A 114 -12.54 4.71 5.83
N LYS A 115 -12.50 3.40 5.53
CA LYS A 115 -11.50 2.47 6.05
C LYS A 115 -10.45 2.19 4.98
N LEU A 116 -9.24 2.68 5.20
CA LEU A 116 -8.09 2.46 4.33
C LEU A 116 -7.12 1.46 4.94
N ARG A 117 -6.69 0.48 4.15
CA ARG A 117 -5.63 -0.45 4.55
C ARG A 117 -4.28 0.10 4.13
N LEU A 118 -3.56 0.65 5.09
CA LEU A 118 -2.22 1.18 4.88
C LEU A 118 -1.16 0.14 5.26
N HIS A 119 -0.17 -0.04 4.39
CA HIS A 119 0.91 -0.98 4.66
C HIS A 119 1.87 -0.38 5.70
N LYS A 120 2.06 -1.06 6.84
CA LYS A 120 2.80 -0.51 7.98
C LYS A 120 4.26 -0.18 7.70
N ARG A 121 4.87 -0.87 6.73
CA ARG A 121 6.30 -0.84 6.42
C ARG A 121 6.64 -0.15 5.10
N LEU A 122 6.15 -0.72 4.00
CA LEU A 122 6.38 -0.25 2.62
C LEU A 122 5.74 1.09 2.28
N GLY A 123 4.66 1.44 2.99
CA GLY A 123 3.78 2.54 2.65
C GLY A 123 2.75 2.18 1.59
N THR A 124 1.73 3.01 1.43
CA THR A 124 0.69 2.81 0.41
C THR A 124 0.56 4.02 -0.48
N GLN A 125 0.57 3.79 -1.80
CA GLN A 125 0.25 4.81 -2.81
C GLN A 125 -1.20 4.66 -3.22
N PHE A 126 -1.98 5.70 -2.95
CA PHE A 126 -3.38 5.78 -3.33
C PHE A 126 -3.76 7.22 -3.68
N LYS A 127 -4.91 7.39 -4.34
CA LYS A 127 -5.52 8.70 -4.59
C LYS A 127 -6.98 8.65 -4.22
N LEU A 128 -7.47 9.64 -3.49
CA LEU A 128 -8.89 9.84 -3.28
C LEU A 128 -9.44 10.68 -4.43
N PHE A 129 -10.63 10.33 -4.91
CA PHE A 129 -11.33 11.11 -5.90
C PHE A 129 -12.84 11.00 -5.78
N VAL A 130 -13.53 12.07 -6.14
CA VAL A 130 -14.97 12.05 -6.37
C VAL A 130 -15.25 11.98 -7.87
N GLU A 131 -16.21 11.14 -8.27
CA GLU A 131 -16.77 11.20 -9.62
C GLU A 131 -17.92 12.20 -9.63
N VAL A 132 -17.89 13.10 -10.62
CA VAL A 132 -18.85 14.19 -10.79
C VAL A 132 -19.41 14.15 -12.20
N THR A 133 -20.72 14.38 -12.33
CA THR A 133 -21.40 14.57 -13.61
C THR A 133 -21.71 16.05 -13.83
N GLY A 134 -21.43 16.56 -15.03
CA GLY A 134 -21.65 17.97 -15.36
C GLY A 134 -20.52 18.87 -14.88
N ASP A 135 -20.85 20.07 -14.42
CA ASP A 135 -19.86 21.08 -14.00
C ASP A 135 -19.13 20.68 -12.71
N PRO A 136 -17.78 20.55 -12.73
CA PRO A 136 -16.99 20.24 -11.55
C PRO A 136 -16.79 21.43 -10.60
N ALA A 137 -16.98 22.69 -11.04
CA ALA A 137 -16.64 23.88 -10.25
C ALA A 137 -17.29 23.91 -8.85
N PRO A 138 -18.60 23.62 -8.68
CA PRO A 138 -19.23 23.61 -7.36
C PRO A 138 -18.64 22.57 -6.40
N VAL A 139 -18.13 21.46 -6.94
CA VAL A 139 -17.50 20.40 -6.15
C VAL A 139 -16.08 20.77 -5.77
N ILE A 140 -15.34 21.44 -6.66
CA ILE A 140 -14.01 21.96 -6.35
C ILE A 140 -14.12 22.99 -5.21
N ASP A 141 -15.05 23.93 -5.31
CA ASP A 141 -15.29 24.95 -4.27
C ASP A 141 -15.71 24.31 -2.95
N TYR A 142 -16.61 23.31 -3.00
CA TYR A 142 -17.00 22.54 -1.83
C TYR A 142 -15.79 21.86 -1.17
N LEU A 143 -14.94 21.17 -1.93
CA LEU A 143 -13.76 20.47 -1.40
C LEU A 143 -12.70 21.43 -0.85
N ASN A 144 -12.47 22.57 -1.52
CA ASN A 144 -11.54 23.60 -1.05
C ASN A 144 -12.03 24.30 0.24
N GLY A 145 -13.33 24.25 0.53
CA GLY A 145 -13.90 24.76 1.78
C GLY A 145 -13.59 23.90 3.02
N HIS A 146 -13.06 22.68 2.85
CA HIS A 146 -12.72 21.80 3.96
C HIS A 146 -11.27 22.01 4.42
N GLU A 147 -11.07 22.33 5.70
CA GLU A 147 -9.73 22.51 6.29
C GLU A 147 -8.84 21.25 6.21
N THR A 148 -9.45 20.07 6.12
CA THR A 148 -8.73 18.79 6.10
C THR A 148 -8.33 18.35 4.69
N ILE A 149 -8.82 19.03 3.65
CA ILE A 149 -8.64 18.66 2.25
C ILE A 149 -7.63 19.60 1.59
N THR A 150 -6.67 19.04 0.86
CA THR A 150 -5.66 19.81 0.11
C THR A 150 -5.45 19.24 -1.29
N GLY A 151 -4.76 19.97 -2.17
CA GLY A 151 -4.32 19.44 -3.47
C GLY A 151 -5.45 19.07 -4.46
N VAL A 152 -6.57 19.80 -4.43
CA VAL A 152 -7.73 19.52 -5.28
C VAL A 152 -7.39 19.71 -6.76
N THR A 153 -7.56 18.66 -7.57
CA THR A 153 -7.28 18.68 -9.02
C THR A 153 -8.38 17.98 -9.80
N SER A 154 -8.92 18.61 -10.83
CA SER A 154 -9.91 17.99 -11.72
C SER A 154 -9.26 17.38 -12.96
N LYS A 155 -9.70 16.17 -13.34
CA LYS A 155 -9.43 15.57 -14.64
C LYS A 155 -10.72 15.16 -15.31
N GLU A 156 -10.86 15.56 -16.56
CA GLU A 156 -11.97 15.16 -17.40
C GLU A 156 -11.83 13.68 -17.79
N ARG A 157 -12.94 12.94 -17.76
CA ARG A 157 -12.99 11.56 -18.25
C ARG A 157 -13.43 11.57 -19.71
N PRO A 158 -12.76 10.78 -20.59
CA PRO A 158 -13.24 10.61 -21.96
C PRO A 158 -14.67 10.09 -21.96
N LYS A 159 -15.54 10.72 -22.77
CA LYS A 159 -16.90 10.23 -23.02
C LYS A 159 -16.81 8.86 -23.73
N LEU A 160 -17.58 7.88 -23.26
CA LEU A 160 -17.66 6.57 -23.92
C LEU A 160 -18.61 6.64 -25.12
N ALA A 161 -19.70 7.40 -25.01
CA ALA A 161 -20.60 7.72 -26.11
C ALA A 161 -20.89 9.24 -26.22
N PRO A 162 -21.25 9.77 -27.40
CA PRO A 162 -21.61 11.19 -27.57
C PRO A 162 -22.78 11.64 -26.69
N GLN A 163 -23.65 10.71 -26.31
CA GLN A 163 -24.83 10.97 -25.47
C GLN A 163 -24.55 10.87 -23.97
N ASP A 164 -23.36 10.37 -23.58
CA ASP A 164 -23.03 10.26 -22.16
C ASP A 164 -22.80 11.65 -21.56
N PRO A 165 -23.34 11.92 -20.36
CA PRO A 165 -23.06 13.15 -19.65
C PRO A 165 -21.55 13.24 -19.40
N GLN A 166 -21.00 14.45 -19.51
CA GLN A 166 -19.59 14.70 -19.21
C GLN A 166 -19.30 14.30 -17.76
N ARG A 167 -18.29 13.48 -17.56
CA ARG A 167 -17.85 13.03 -16.22
C ARG A 167 -16.48 13.60 -15.90
N HIS A 168 -16.32 14.04 -14.67
CA HIS A 168 -15.08 14.54 -14.12
C HIS A 168 -14.66 13.70 -12.92
N ARG A 169 -13.35 13.54 -12.74
CA ARG A 169 -12.74 12.99 -11.53
C ARG A 169 -12.01 14.11 -10.84
N ILE A 170 -12.45 14.46 -9.65
CA ILE A 170 -11.78 15.47 -8.83
C ILE A 170 -10.99 14.73 -7.77
N PHE A 171 -9.67 14.76 -7.92
CA PHE A 171 -8.71 14.18 -6.99
C PHE A 171 -8.42 15.16 -5.86
N PHE A 172 -8.19 14.64 -4.66
CA PHE A 172 -7.85 15.46 -3.49
C PHE A 172 -7.03 14.67 -2.46
N LEU A 173 -6.40 15.38 -1.54
CA LEU A 173 -5.59 14.85 -0.43
C LEU A 173 -6.25 15.12 0.91
N LEU A 174 -5.91 14.30 1.89
CA LEU A 174 -6.26 14.50 3.29
C LEU A 174 -5.00 14.84 4.09
N ASP A 175 -5.00 15.97 4.78
CA ASP A 175 -3.83 16.51 5.49
C ASP A 175 -3.24 15.55 6.53
N ARG A 176 -4.10 14.76 7.19
CA ARG A 176 -3.66 13.75 8.17
C ARG A 176 -2.93 12.58 7.54
N LEU A 177 -3.32 12.17 6.33
CA LEU A 177 -2.75 11.00 5.65
C LEU A 177 -1.45 11.35 4.93
N ASP A 178 -1.29 12.60 4.49
CA ASP A 178 -0.04 13.12 3.90
C ASP A 178 1.13 13.14 4.90
N LYS A 179 0.83 13.08 6.21
CA LYS A 179 1.83 13.19 7.29
C LYS A 179 2.13 11.86 7.99
N GLU A 180 1.41 10.77 7.68
CA GLU A 180 1.58 9.50 8.41
C GLU A 180 2.78 8.71 7.85
N LYS A 181 3.81 8.55 8.69
CA LYS A 181 4.99 7.75 8.36
C LYS A 181 4.78 6.28 8.69
N THR A 182 5.33 5.40 7.86
CA THR A 182 5.50 3.98 8.14
C THR A 182 6.48 3.79 9.29
N VAL A 183 6.57 2.55 9.82
CA VAL A 183 7.57 2.18 10.83
C VAL A 183 9.00 2.50 10.35
N ASP A 184 9.23 2.37 9.04
CA ASP A 184 10.53 2.62 8.40
C ASP A 184 10.69 4.09 7.96
N GLY A 185 9.76 4.98 8.32
CA GLY A 185 9.83 6.42 8.06
C GLY A 185 9.34 6.88 6.69
N HIS A 186 8.78 5.99 5.86
CA HIS A 186 8.22 6.35 4.55
C HIS A 186 6.86 7.02 4.70
N VAL A 187 6.60 8.08 3.95
CA VAL A 187 5.32 8.79 3.99
C VAL A 187 4.25 8.00 3.22
N ASN A 188 3.12 7.71 3.88
CA ASN A 188 1.92 7.21 3.23
C ASN A 188 1.23 8.34 2.46
N ASN A 189 0.47 8.02 1.41
CA ASN A 189 -0.31 9.01 0.63
C ASN A 189 0.49 9.84 -0.39
N PHE A 190 1.39 9.20 -1.14
CA PHE A 190 2.07 9.86 -2.27
C PHE A 190 1.18 9.86 -3.53
N ILE A 191 0.79 11.03 -4.03
CA ILE A 191 0.20 11.19 -5.37
C ILE A 191 1.27 10.83 -6.40
N TYR A 192 1.14 9.67 -7.04
CA TYR A 192 2.06 9.25 -8.10
C TYR A 192 1.48 9.40 -9.53
N PRO A 193 2.28 9.84 -10.51
CA PRO A 193 3.21 10.95 -10.39
C PRO A 193 2.45 12.27 -10.65
N VAL A 194 3.02 13.36 -10.13
CA VAL A 194 2.74 14.70 -10.65
C VAL A 194 3.20 14.75 -12.10
#